data_AF-A0A833TKS2-F1
#
_entry.id   AF-A0A833TKS2-F1
#
_cell.length_a   1.000
_cell.length_b   1.000
_cell.length_c   1.000
_cell.angle_alpha   90.00
_cell.angle_beta   90.00
_cell.angle_gamma   90.00
#
_symmetry.space_group_name_H-M   'P 1'
#
loop_
_entity.id
_entity.type
_entity.pdbx_description
1 polymer ?
#
loop_
_entity_poly.entity_id
_entity_poly.type
_entity_poly.pdbx_seq_one_letter_code
_entity_poly.pdbx_strand_id
1 'polypeptide(L)'
;MLYSLAYLGFNSIEEIEKMTLVEYQLRMEAYQISQVRLHENIALQAFFNQMVQATTGSKKHPKPKYNSLEKLFDAKSEIEQIRSKFEGESYSHNRPISKADRKQIFAQRYDEWQKIKAKRRGRRRLDG
;
A
#
# COMPACT_ATOMS: atom_id res chain seq x y z
N MET A 1 16.91 -0.54 11.50
CA MET A 1 16.84 0.02 10.14
C MET A 1 17.30 -0.95 9.04
N LEU A 2 18.38 -1.73 9.20
CA LEU A 2 18.83 -2.63 8.12
C LEU A 2 17.80 -3.74 7.77
N TYR A 3 17.19 -4.37 8.77
CA TYR A 3 16.21 -5.46 8.56
C TYR A 3 14.91 -5.01 7.88
N SER A 4 14.45 -3.78 8.09
CA SER A 4 13.23 -3.26 7.46
C SER A 4 13.37 -3.08 5.95
N LEU A 5 14.60 -2.98 5.43
CA LEU A 5 14.88 -2.80 4.01
C LEU A 5 14.70 -4.10 3.22
N ALA A 6 14.93 -5.27 3.82
CA ALA A 6 14.66 -6.55 3.16
C ALA A 6 13.18 -6.67 2.74
N TYR A 7 12.25 -6.20 3.57
CA TYR A 7 10.82 -6.16 3.28
C TYR A 7 10.43 -5.20 2.13
N LEU A 8 11.34 -4.30 1.74
CA LEU A 8 11.18 -3.39 0.61
C LEU A 8 11.80 -3.95 -0.69
N GLY A 9 12.25 -5.21 -0.66
CA GLY A 9 12.81 -5.93 -1.80
C GLY A 9 14.28 -5.65 -2.07
N PHE A 10 15.05 -5.20 -1.06
CA PHE A 10 16.50 -5.02 -1.17
C PHE A 10 17.23 -6.36 -0.98
N ASN A 11 18.13 -6.69 -1.91
CA ASN A 11 18.88 -7.95 -1.88
C ASN A 11 20.38 -7.75 -1.61
N SER A 12 20.86 -6.50 -1.54
CA SER A 12 22.24 -6.19 -1.16
C SER A 12 22.36 -4.85 -0.43
N ILE A 13 23.42 -4.70 0.36
CA ILE A 13 23.77 -3.44 1.05
C ILE A 13 24.11 -2.34 0.04
N GLU A 14 24.73 -2.68 -1.08
CA GLU A 14 25.07 -1.73 -2.14
C GLU A 14 23.82 -1.11 -2.78
N GLU A 15 22.72 -1.87 -2.91
CA GLU A 15 21.44 -1.32 -3.38
C GLU A 15 20.85 -0.33 -2.38
N ILE A 16 21.06 -0.55 -1.09
CA ILE A 16 20.62 0.32 0.00
C ILE A 16 21.40 1.64 -0.03
N GLU A 17 22.73 1.57 -0.12
CA GLU A 17 23.62 2.75 -0.14
C GLU A 17 23.38 3.64 -1.37
N LYS A 18 23.05 3.03 -2.52
CA LYS A 18 22.78 3.76 -3.77
C LYS A 18 21.33 4.26 -3.89
N MET A 19 20.49 4.04 -2.88
CA MET A 19 19.07 4.41 -2.90
C MET A 19 18.87 5.90 -2.62
N THR A 20 17.92 6.52 -3.32
CA THR A 20 17.49 7.88 -3.00
C THR A 20 16.37 7.86 -1.96
N LEU A 21 16.21 8.95 -1.20
CA LEU A 21 15.11 9.11 -0.25
C LEU A 21 13.73 8.94 -0.92
N VAL A 22 13.58 9.42 -2.16
CA VAL A 22 12.35 9.27 -2.96
C VAL A 22 12.07 7.80 -3.27
N GLU A 23 13.08 7.02 -3.67
CA GLU A 23 12.91 5.59 -3.91
C GLU A 23 12.55 4.83 -2.63
N TYR A 24 13.15 5.20 -1.50
CA TYR A 24 12.80 4.65 -0.20
C TYR A 24 11.32 4.91 0.13
N GLN A 25 10.85 6.16 -0.03
CA GLN A 25 9.47 6.54 0.24
C GLN A 25 8.47 5.78 -0.65
N LEU A 26 8.74 5.67 -1.95
CA LEU A 26 7.90 4.91 -2.89
C LEU A 26 7.79 3.43 -2.50
N ARG A 27 8.90 2.82 -2.08
CA ARG A 27 8.89 1.42 -1.64
C ARG A 27 8.18 1.24 -0.31
N MET A 28 8.35 2.17 0.63
CA MET A 28 7.64 2.18 1.90
C MET A 28 6.12 2.31 1.71
N GLU A 29 5.68 3.17 0.80
CA GLU A 29 4.27 3.29 0.42
C GLU A 29 3.74 1.95 -0.12
N ALA A 30 4.44 1.37 -1.10
CA ALA A 30 4.06 0.09 -1.69
C ALA A 30 3.99 -1.04 -0.65
N TYR A 31 4.96 -1.09 0.26
CA TYR A 31 4.97 -2.05 1.35
C TYR A 31 3.76 -1.88 2.27
N GLN A 32 3.46 -0.66 2.72
CA GLN A 32 2.29 -0.42 3.57
C GLN A 32 0.99 -0.81 2.87
N ILE A 33 0.83 -0.49 1.58
CA ILE A 33 -0.34 -0.93 0.80
C ILE A 33 -0.40 -2.47 0.73
N SER A 34 0.74 -3.15 0.58
CA SER A 34 0.77 -4.63 0.59
C SER A 34 0.32 -5.22 1.93
N GLN A 35 0.65 -4.57 3.05
CA GLN A 35 0.19 -4.99 4.37
C GLN A 35 -1.32 -4.82 4.52
N VAL A 36 -1.91 -3.74 3.98
CA VAL A 36 -3.37 -3.58 3.95
C VAL A 36 -4.04 -4.69 3.15
N ARG A 37 -3.45 -5.14 2.02
CA ARG A 37 -3.96 -6.29 1.26
C ARG A 37 -3.88 -7.59 2.04
N LEU A 38 -2.81 -7.79 2.82
CA LEU A 38 -2.71 -8.93 3.71
C LEU A 38 -3.81 -8.89 4.78
N HIS A 39 -4.03 -7.73 5.40
CA HIS A 39 -5.11 -7.55 6.37
C HIS A 39 -6.50 -7.74 5.76
N GLU A 40 -6.72 -7.28 4.53
CA GLU A 40 -7.96 -7.50 3.78
C GLU A 40 -8.22 -8.99 3.55
N ASN A 41 -7.18 -9.77 3.22
CA ASN A 41 -7.29 -11.23 3.09
C ASN A 41 -7.60 -11.91 4.42
N ILE A 42 -6.99 -11.47 5.52
CA ILE A 42 -7.29 -11.97 6.87
C ILE A 42 -8.73 -11.62 7.26
N ALA A 43 -9.17 -10.40 6.97
CA ALA A 43 -10.55 -9.97 7.20
C ALA A 43 -11.53 -10.78 6.35
N LEU A 44 -11.19 -11.08 5.09
CA LEU A 44 -11.99 -11.96 4.23
C LEU A 44 -12.12 -13.37 4.83
N GLN A 45 -11.02 -13.94 5.32
CA GLN A 45 -11.05 -15.22 6.03
C GLN A 45 -11.93 -15.15 7.28
N ALA A 46 -11.79 -14.11 8.10
CA ALA A 46 -12.61 -13.91 9.29
C ALA A 46 -14.10 -13.71 8.94
N PHE A 47 -14.40 -12.99 7.86
CA PHE A 47 -15.74 -12.81 7.34
C PHE A 47 -16.35 -14.14 6.91
N PHE A 48 -15.60 -14.99 6.19
CA PHE A 48 -16.06 -16.32 5.84
C PHE A 48 -16.24 -17.23 7.06
N ASN A 49 -15.33 -17.19 8.03
CA ASN A 49 -15.48 -17.92 9.30
C ASN A 49 -16.75 -17.47 10.03
N GLN A 50 -17.00 -16.16 10.07
CA GLN A 50 -18.23 -15.62 10.63
C GLN A 50 -19.46 -16.08 9.86
N MET A 51 -19.45 -16.08 8.53
CA MET A 51 -20.58 -16.54 7.71
C MET A 51 -20.85 -18.03 7.92
N VAL A 52 -19.80 -18.85 8.07
CA VAL A 52 -19.91 -20.28 8.41
C VAL A 52 -20.44 -20.49 9.82
N GLN A 53 -20.01 -19.68 10.79
CA GLN A 53 -20.46 -19.76 12.20
C GLN A 53 -21.80 -19.05 12.46
N ALA A 54 -22.24 -18.14 11.58
CA ALA A 54 -23.48 -17.37 11.69
C ALA A 54 -24.72 -18.20 11.34
N THR A 55 -24.76 -19.45 11.79
CA THR A 55 -25.98 -20.22 12.05
C THR A 55 -26.48 -20.03 13.49
N THR A 56 -26.23 -18.90 14.14
CA THR A 56 -26.88 -18.61 15.45
C THR A 56 -27.52 -17.23 15.52
N GLY A 57 -28.83 -17.20 15.75
CA GLY A 57 -29.55 -16.03 16.24
C GLY A 57 -30.37 -16.51 17.42
N SER A 58 -31.67 -16.20 17.47
CA SER A 58 -32.55 -17.19 18.10
C SER A 58 -32.20 -18.57 17.52
N LYS A 59 -32.40 -19.67 18.27
CA LYS A 59 -32.36 -21.03 17.70
C LYS A 59 -33.11 -21.11 16.34
N LYS A 60 -34.01 -20.15 16.05
CA LYS A 60 -34.73 -19.95 14.78
C LYS A 60 -34.17 -18.90 13.77
N HIS A 61 -33.43 -17.83 14.12
CA HIS A 61 -33.06 -16.76 13.15
C HIS A 61 -31.69 -16.05 13.37
N PRO A 62 -30.57 -16.66 12.94
CA PRO A 62 -29.24 -16.06 12.91
C PRO A 62 -29.09 -14.78 12.12
N LYS A 63 -28.32 -13.82 12.67
CA LYS A 63 -27.85 -12.65 11.93
C LYS A 63 -26.36 -12.41 12.20
N PRO A 64 -25.53 -12.28 11.15
CA PRO A 64 -24.12 -11.96 11.32
C PRO A 64 -23.94 -10.51 11.81
N LYS A 65 -22.96 -10.29 12.70
CA LYS A 65 -22.56 -8.96 13.22
C LYS A 65 -22.09 -8.00 12.11
N TYR A 66 -21.41 -8.52 11.09
CA TYR A 66 -20.99 -7.76 9.92
C TYR A 66 -21.76 -8.30 8.72
N ASN A 67 -22.47 -7.43 8.00
CA ASN A 67 -23.28 -7.83 6.85
C ASN A 67 -22.55 -7.62 5.51
N SER A 68 -21.33 -7.10 5.54
CA SER A 68 -20.43 -7.02 4.39
C SER A 68 -18.98 -6.98 4.87
N LEU A 69 -18.04 -7.34 3.99
CA LEU A 69 -16.61 -7.30 4.28
C LEU A 69 -16.13 -5.87 4.57
N GLU A 70 -16.64 -4.89 3.84
CA GLU A 70 -16.22 -3.48 3.96
C GLU A 70 -16.57 -2.90 5.34
N LYS A 71 -17.61 -3.42 6.00
CA LYS A 71 -17.92 -3.05 7.39
C LYS A 71 -17.01 -3.73 8.41
N LEU A 72 -16.45 -4.88 8.06
CA LEU A 72 -15.46 -5.57 8.88
C LEU A 72 -14.08 -4.92 8.71
N PHE A 73 -13.71 -4.55 7.48
CA PHE A 73 -12.41 -3.97 7.14
C PHE A 73 -12.51 -3.02 5.93
N ASP A 74 -12.26 -1.73 6.16
CA ASP A 74 -12.27 -0.70 5.11
C ASP A 74 -10.86 -0.48 4.52
N ALA A 75 -10.44 -1.41 3.66
CA ALA A 75 -9.16 -1.34 2.96
C ALA A 75 -8.99 -0.05 2.14
N LYS A 76 -10.08 0.56 1.65
CA LYS A 76 -10.02 1.77 0.85
C LYS A 76 -9.60 2.96 1.70
N SER A 77 -10.19 3.11 2.88
CA SER A 77 -9.83 4.15 3.84
C SER A 77 -8.39 4.01 4.31
N GLU A 78 -7.93 2.79 4.64
CA GLU A 78 -6.54 2.56 5.05
C GLU A 78 -5.53 2.91 3.95
N ILE A 79 -5.79 2.51 2.69
CA ILE A 79 -4.92 2.87 1.56
C ILE A 79 -4.89 4.39 1.35
N GLU A 80 -6.02 5.08 1.50
CA GLU A 80 -6.07 6.54 1.37
C GLU A 80 -5.25 7.24 2.45
N GLN A 81 -5.30 6.76 3.69
CA GLN A 81 -4.47 7.26 4.80
C GLN A 81 -2.99 6.99 4.60
N ILE A 82 -2.61 5.90 3.94
CA ILE A 82 -1.22 5.64 3.58
C ILE A 82 -0.79 6.66 2.53
N ARG A 83 -1.55 6.79 1.44
CA ARG A 83 -1.23 7.71 0.35
C ARG A 83 -1.10 9.15 0.82
N SER A 84 -1.99 9.63 1.69
CA SER A 84 -1.91 11.00 2.22
C SER A 84 -0.58 11.30 2.93
N LYS A 85 0.04 10.31 3.56
CA LYS A 85 1.35 10.45 4.23
C LYS A 85 2.52 10.54 3.24
N PHE A 86 2.42 9.90 2.08
CA PHE A 86 3.50 9.83 1.09
C PHE A 86 3.36 10.85 -0.04
N GLU A 87 2.16 11.36 -0.26
CA GLU A 87 1.88 12.24 -1.39
C GLU A 87 1.90 13.75 -1.02
N GLY A 88 1.87 14.13 0.27
CA GLY A 88 2.16 15.50 0.76
C GLY A 88 0.95 16.43 0.99
N GLU A 89 1.17 17.74 1.19
CA GLU A 89 0.13 18.75 1.48
C GLU A 89 -0.78 19.11 0.28
N SER A 90 -0.45 18.68 -0.95
CA SER A 90 -1.38 18.77 -2.10
C SER A 90 -2.65 17.92 -1.93
N TYR A 91 -2.75 17.19 -0.82
CA TYR A 91 -3.79 16.25 -0.45
C TYR A 91 -4.59 16.86 0.70
N SER A 92 -5.30 17.94 0.38
CA SER A 92 -6.29 18.52 1.28
C SER A 92 -7.27 17.43 1.71
N HIS A 93 -7.36 17.16 3.01
CA HIS A 93 -8.31 16.21 3.59
C HIS A 93 -9.77 16.62 3.36
N ASN A 94 -10.01 17.81 2.82
CA ASN A 94 -11.34 18.39 2.58
C ASN A 94 -11.87 18.12 1.16
N ARG A 95 -11.12 17.46 0.27
CA ARG A 95 -11.66 17.05 -1.04
C ARG A 95 -11.15 15.67 -1.46
N PRO A 96 -12.04 14.72 -1.82
CA PRO A 96 -11.62 13.47 -2.41
C PRO A 96 -10.87 13.74 -3.72
N ILE A 97 -9.65 13.22 -3.83
CA ILE A 97 -8.80 13.33 -5.03
C ILE A 97 -9.56 12.74 -6.21
N SER A 98 -9.68 13.50 -7.31
CA SER A 98 -10.37 12.98 -8.48
C SER A 98 -9.55 11.88 -9.16
N LYS A 99 -10.21 11.02 -9.93
CA LYS A 99 -9.51 10.02 -10.76
C LYS A 99 -8.50 10.65 -11.72
N ALA A 100 -8.76 11.89 -12.18
CA ALA A 100 -7.87 12.61 -13.08
C ALA A 100 -6.59 13.05 -12.37
N ASP A 101 -6.71 13.60 -11.16
CA ASP A 101 -5.55 14.01 -10.34
C ASP A 101 -4.66 12.80 -10.04
N ARG A 102 -5.26 11.66 -9.66
CA ARG A 102 -4.53 10.40 -9.41
C ARG A 102 -3.72 9.95 -10.63
N LYS A 103 -4.28 10.12 -11.84
CA LYS A 103 -3.58 9.77 -13.07
C LYS A 103 -2.37 10.67 -13.31
N GLN A 104 -2.48 11.96 -13.00
CA GLN A 104 -1.37 12.91 -13.11
C GLN A 104 -0.26 12.63 -12.10
N ILE A 105 -0.62 12.38 -10.84
CA ILE A 105 0.32 12.01 -9.77
C ILE A 105 1.09 10.75 -10.15
N PHE A 106 0.38 9.72 -10.63
CA PHE A 106 1.01 8.50 -11.10
C PHE A 106 1.96 8.75 -12.26
N ALA A 107 1.57 9.57 -13.24
CA ALA A 107 2.43 9.90 -14.38
C ALA A 107 3.71 10.64 -13.93
N GLN A 108 3.58 11.63 -13.04
CA GLN A 108 4.73 12.36 -12.48
C GLN A 108 5.69 11.41 -11.74
N ARG A 109 5.16 10.56 -10.86
CA ARG A 109 5.95 9.56 -10.12
C ARG A 109 6.59 8.53 -11.03
N TYR A 110 5.91 8.12 -12.10
CA TYR A 110 6.45 7.22 -13.10
C TYR A 110 7.65 7.85 -13.84
N ASP A 111 7.54 9.11 -14.25
CA ASP A 111 8.62 9.83 -14.92
C ASP A 111 9.83 10.03 -13.99
N GLU A 112 9.60 10.37 -12.73
CA GLU A 112 10.63 10.43 -11.69
C GLU A 112 11.33 9.07 -11.51
N TRP A 113 10.55 8.00 -11.44
CA TRP A 113 11.08 6.64 -11.35
C TRP A 113 11.94 6.26 -12.55
N GLN A 114 11.51 6.58 -13.77
CA GLN A 114 12.31 6.31 -14.97
C GLN A 114 13.63 7.09 -14.95
N LYS A 115 13.63 8.35 -14.50
CA LYS A 115 14.86 9.15 -14.33
C LYS A 115 15.80 8.51 -13.31
N ILE A 116 15.28 8.03 -12.17
CA ILE A 116 16.06 7.32 -11.15
C ILE A 116 16.67 6.04 -11.73
N LYS A 117 15.88 5.25 -12.46
CA LYS A 117 16.33 4.01 -13.11
C LYS A 117 17.41 4.26 -14.15
N ALA A 118 17.28 5.32 -14.95
CA ALA A 118 18.27 5.72 -15.94
C ALA A 118 19.61 6.14 -15.27
N LYS A 119 19.54 6.94 -14.20
CA LYS A 119 20.73 7.33 -13.40
C LYS A 119 21.46 6.11 -12.83
N ARG A 120 20.72 5.11 -12.33
CA ARG A 120 21.32 3.85 -11.83
C ARG A 120 22.00 3.03 -12.93
N ARG A 121 21.41 2.94 -14.12
CA ARG A 121 22.04 2.27 -15.28
C ARG A 121 23.30 3.00 -15.76
N GLY A 122 23.31 4.33 -15.68
CA GLY A 122 24.47 5.16 -16.02
C GLY A 122 25.65 4.96 -15.07
N ARG A 123 25.41 4.98 -13.73
CA ARG A 123 26.48 4.73 -12.73
C ARG A 123 27.13 3.35 -12.87
N ARG A 124 26.33 2.29 -13.08
CA ARG A 124 26.86 0.93 -13.30
C ARG A 124 27.79 0.80 -14.51
N ARG A 125 27.76 1.73 -15.47
CA ARG A 125 28.63 1.73 -16.65
C ARG A 125 29.92 2.55 -16.47
N LEU A 126 30.01 3.35 -15.41
CA LEU A 126 31.19 4.17 -15.11
C LEU A 126 32.10 3.52 -14.06
N ASP A 127 31.57 2.55 -13.31
CA ASP A 127 32.25 1.88 -12.20
C ASP A 127 32.81 0.48 -12.57
N GLY A 128 32.86 0.12 -13.87
CA GLY A 128 33.38 -1.16 -14.37
C GLY A 128 34.20 -0.98 -15.63
#